data_AF-A0ABD3CWG3-F1
#
_entry.id   AF-A0ABD3CWG3-F1
#
_cell.length_a   1.000
_cell.length_b   1.000
_cell.length_c   1.000
_cell.angle_alpha   90.00
_cell.angle_beta   90.00
_cell.angle_gamma   90.00
#
_symmetry.space_group_name_H-M   'P 1'
#
loop_
_entity.id
_entity.type
_entity.pdbx_description
1 polymer ?
#
loop_
_entity_poly.entity_id
_entity_poly.type
_entity_poly.pdbx_seq_one_letter_code
_entity_poly.pdbx_strand_id
1 'polypeptide(L)'
;MRRVNGIDAVRRAVSVYVAARSPAVNHAHHHGRLFEAALFSTNSTTNNNSSARSHWFSSDTISGNQLTRAATNTFAGTMFFSVAATTLTEEVHAKEPLQSKFCPKDVVLYQYEACPFCNKVKAFLDYYNIPYKVVEVNPMSRKEIKWSDYKKVPILMVDGEQMVDSSDIITKLAKKIHPGVSVGDDSEENKWRGWVDNHLVHILSPNIYRTPSEALESFDYITTHGNFSFIERVTGKYAGAAAMYFISKRLKKRYNITDERAALYEAAETLVDALKGQHFLGGRRPNLADLAAYGVLRPIRYLTAGKDMVEHTRIGDWYSRMEKAVGVSSKIEA
;
A
#
# COMPACT_ATOMS: atom_id res chain seq x y z
N MET A 1 -50.75 -16.03 -16.21
CA MET A 1 -49.81 -16.44 -15.15
C MET A 1 -48.47 -16.80 -15.78
N ARG A 2 -47.45 -15.92 -15.73
CA ARG A 2 -46.06 -16.21 -16.13
C ARG A 2 -45.22 -16.25 -14.85
N ARG A 3 -44.63 -17.41 -14.56
CA ARG A 3 -43.66 -17.60 -13.46
C ARG A 3 -42.24 -17.55 -14.01
N VAL A 4 -41.35 -17.09 -13.14
CA VAL A 4 -40.03 -16.51 -13.37
C VAL A 4 -38.94 -17.59 -13.49
N ASN A 5 -38.24 -17.64 -14.63
CA ASN A 5 -37.00 -18.42 -14.83
C ASN A 5 -35.76 -17.50 -14.72
N GLY A 6 -35.66 -16.74 -13.64
CA GLY A 6 -34.59 -15.75 -13.41
C GLY A 6 -33.51 -16.16 -12.40
N ILE A 7 -33.65 -17.32 -11.75
CA ILE A 7 -32.85 -17.65 -10.55
C ILE A 7 -31.67 -18.59 -10.88
N ASP A 8 -31.75 -19.39 -11.95
CA ASP A 8 -30.69 -20.37 -12.29
C ASP A 8 -29.52 -19.79 -13.10
N ALA A 9 -29.73 -18.71 -13.86
CA ALA A 9 -28.67 -18.01 -14.58
C ALA A 9 -27.71 -17.27 -13.62
N VAL A 10 -28.25 -16.75 -12.51
CA VAL A 10 -27.46 -16.10 -11.45
C VAL A 10 -26.64 -17.12 -10.67
N ARG A 11 -27.14 -18.36 -10.51
CA ARG A 11 -26.45 -19.42 -9.79
C ARG A 11 -25.24 -19.97 -10.55
N ARG A 12 -25.29 -20.06 -11.89
CA ARG A 12 -24.15 -20.51 -12.73
C ARG A 12 -23.03 -19.48 -12.89
N ALA A 13 -23.34 -18.18 -12.88
CA ALA A 13 -22.32 -17.12 -12.88
C ALA A 13 -21.52 -17.07 -11.56
N VAL A 14 -22.06 -17.65 -10.49
CA VAL A 14 -21.42 -17.74 -9.16
C VAL A 14 -20.53 -18.97 -9.02
N SER A 15 -20.77 -20.06 -9.78
CA SER A 15 -19.98 -21.30 -9.69
C SER A 15 -18.56 -21.20 -10.25
N VAL A 16 -18.29 -20.26 -11.17
CA VAL A 16 -16.93 -20.03 -11.70
C VAL A 16 -16.00 -19.37 -10.67
N TYR A 17 -16.54 -18.87 -9.56
CA TYR A 17 -15.78 -18.17 -8.51
C TYR A 17 -15.29 -19.07 -7.36
N VAL A 18 -15.59 -20.38 -7.35
CA VAL A 18 -15.28 -21.29 -6.21
C VAL A 18 -14.37 -22.48 -6.58
N ALA A 19 -14.17 -22.81 -7.86
CA ALA A 19 -13.38 -24.00 -8.23
C ALA A 19 -12.01 -23.63 -8.82
N ALA A 20 -10.99 -23.57 -7.97
CA ALA A 20 -9.60 -23.75 -8.40
C ALA A 20 -8.72 -24.27 -7.25
N ARG A 21 -8.74 -25.60 -7.04
CA ARG A 21 -7.65 -26.40 -6.47
C ARG A 21 -7.40 -27.56 -7.46
N SER A 22 -6.14 -27.71 -7.85
CA SER A 22 -5.45 -28.52 -8.88
C SER A 22 -5.94 -29.95 -9.25
N PRO A 23 -5.33 -30.65 -10.24
CA PRO A 23 -4.94 -30.27 -11.61
C PRO A 23 -5.46 -31.28 -12.69
N ALA A 24 -5.20 -30.94 -13.96
CA ALA A 24 -5.07 -31.79 -15.15
C ALA A 24 -6.23 -31.87 -16.19
N VAL A 25 -5.75 -31.85 -17.44
CA VAL A 25 -6.30 -32.28 -18.74
C VAL A 25 -7.12 -31.26 -19.56
N ASN A 26 -6.64 -31.11 -20.80
CA ASN A 26 -7.14 -30.29 -21.90
C ASN A 26 -8.61 -30.56 -22.28
N HIS A 27 -9.35 -29.50 -22.59
CA HIS A 27 -10.04 -29.37 -23.88
C HIS A 27 -10.51 -27.93 -24.12
N ALA A 28 -10.32 -27.47 -25.35
CA ALA A 28 -10.72 -26.15 -25.84
C ALA A 28 -12.24 -26.02 -26.00
N HIS A 29 -12.81 -24.87 -25.65
CA HIS A 29 -13.97 -24.29 -26.33
C HIS A 29 -14.06 -22.77 -26.10
N HIS A 30 -14.27 -22.05 -27.20
CA HIS A 30 -14.49 -20.60 -27.30
C HIS A 30 -15.91 -20.21 -26.86
N HIS A 31 -16.03 -19.18 -26.01
CA HIS A 31 -16.87 -17.95 -26.13
C HIS A 31 -17.33 -17.38 -24.79
N GLY A 32 -17.27 -16.05 -24.68
CA GLY A 32 -18.00 -15.24 -23.67
C GLY A 32 -17.12 -14.43 -22.72
N ARG A 33 -16.45 -13.36 -23.20
CA ARG A 33 -15.74 -12.39 -22.34
C ARG A 33 -16.76 -11.53 -21.58
N LEU A 34 -16.86 -11.74 -20.27
CA LEU A 34 -17.52 -10.84 -19.33
C LEU A 34 -16.47 -10.19 -18.43
N PHE A 35 -16.65 -8.89 -18.19
CA PHE A 35 -15.81 -7.96 -17.45
C PHE A 35 -15.01 -8.60 -16.29
N GLU A 36 -13.71 -8.77 -16.49
CA GLU A 36 -12.75 -9.04 -15.42
C GLU A 36 -12.10 -7.70 -15.05
N ALA A 37 -12.82 -6.90 -14.27
CA ALA A 37 -12.24 -5.72 -13.64
C ALA A 37 -11.19 -6.20 -12.63
N ALA A 38 -9.96 -5.71 -12.79
CA ALA A 38 -8.83 -6.07 -11.94
C ALA A 38 -9.12 -5.71 -10.47
N LEU A 39 -9.61 -6.67 -9.71
CA LEU A 39 -9.64 -6.60 -8.25
C LEU A 39 -8.25 -6.90 -7.71
N PHE A 40 -7.88 -6.16 -6.66
CA PHE A 40 -6.68 -6.32 -5.86
C PHE A 40 -6.68 -7.70 -5.16
N SER A 41 -6.36 -8.74 -5.92
CA SER A 41 -6.25 -10.12 -5.43
C SER A 41 -4.78 -10.53 -5.37
N THR A 42 -4.21 -10.45 -4.17
CA THR A 42 -3.01 -11.17 -3.75
C THR A 42 -3.40 -12.61 -3.41
N ASN A 43 -2.60 -13.58 -3.85
CA ASN A 43 -2.65 -14.96 -3.35
C ASN A 43 -1.44 -15.14 -2.44
N SER A 44 -1.65 -15.29 -1.14
CA SER A 44 -0.62 -15.70 -0.18
C SER A 44 -0.70 -17.21 0.03
N THR A 45 0.33 -17.93 -0.41
CA THR A 45 0.49 -19.36 -0.15
C THR A 45 1.00 -19.54 1.29
N THR A 46 0.10 -19.61 2.27
CA THR A 46 0.45 -19.92 3.66
C THR A 46 0.55 -21.42 3.86
N ASN A 47 1.78 -21.91 4.10
CA ASN A 47 2.04 -23.25 4.58
C ASN A 47 2.03 -23.19 6.12
N ASN A 48 0.96 -23.69 6.74
CA ASN A 48 0.85 -23.75 8.20
C ASN A 48 1.54 -24.99 8.72
N ASN A 49 2.45 -24.83 9.67
CA ASN A 49 2.48 -25.75 10.80
C ASN A 49 2.91 -25.08 12.10
N SER A 50 2.30 -25.57 13.17
CA SER A 50 2.57 -25.35 14.59
C SER A 50 1.94 -24.13 15.29
N SER A 51 1.19 -24.52 16.30
CA SER A 51 0.39 -23.83 17.27
C SER A 51 1.20 -23.26 18.43
N ALA A 52 0.88 -22.05 18.88
CA ALA A 52 1.04 -21.66 20.28
C ALA A 52 0.09 -20.53 20.64
N ARG A 53 -0.87 -20.83 21.52
CA ARG A 53 -1.58 -19.84 22.35
C ARG A 53 -0.57 -19.23 23.32
N SER A 54 -0.60 -17.92 23.52
CA SER A 54 -0.12 -17.33 24.77
C SER A 54 -0.97 -16.13 25.18
N HIS A 55 -1.39 -16.21 26.43
CA HIS A 55 -2.21 -15.26 27.16
C HIS A 55 -1.45 -13.95 27.39
N TRP A 56 -2.15 -12.83 27.23
CA TRP A 56 -1.71 -11.52 27.70
C TRP A 56 -1.81 -11.49 29.22
N PHE A 57 -0.68 -11.26 29.90
CA PHE A 57 -0.62 -10.96 31.32
C PHE A 57 -0.24 -9.50 31.54
N SER A 58 -1.04 -8.88 32.41
CA SER A 58 -0.86 -7.60 33.08
C SER A 58 0.50 -7.50 33.78
N SER A 59 1.01 -6.28 33.92
CA SER A 59 2.19 -5.97 34.71
C SER A 59 1.80 -5.16 35.93
N ASP A 60 2.11 -5.70 37.10
CA ASP A 60 2.05 -5.05 38.40
C ASP A 60 3.19 -4.04 38.60
N THR A 61 2.84 -2.97 39.31
CA THR A 61 3.66 -1.97 40.01
C THR A 61 4.62 -2.55 41.05
N ILE A 62 5.86 -2.05 41.11
CA ILE A 62 6.78 -1.93 42.27
C ILE A 62 7.77 -0.80 41.89
N SER A 63 7.71 0.40 42.49
CA SER A 63 8.30 0.85 43.77
C SER A 63 9.84 0.94 43.77
N GLY A 64 10.38 2.14 44.06
CA GLY A 64 11.83 2.39 44.11
C GLY A 64 12.24 3.83 44.42
N ASN A 65 12.02 4.25 45.67
CA ASN A 65 12.64 5.29 46.49
C ASN A 65 13.41 6.51 45.93
N GLN A 66 13.02 7.65 46.52
CA GLN A 66 13.74 8.91 46.67
C GLN A 66 15.10 8.76 47.35
N LEU A 67 16.05 9.64 46.98
CA LEU A 67 17.05 10.19 47.89
C LEU A 67 17.41 11.62 47.47
N THR A 68 17.27 12.53 48.43
CA THR A 68 17.54 13.97 48.35
C THR A 68 18.95 14.33 48.79
N ARG A 69 19.36 15.56 48.37
CA ARG A 69 20.27 16.53 49.02
C ARG A 69 21.76 16.58 48.63
N ALA A 70 22.05 17.65 47.88
CA ALA A 70 22.92 18.78 48.21
C ALA A 70 24.41 18.55 48.54
N ALA A 71 25.28 19.19 47.75
CA ALA A 71 26.38 20.00 48.27
C ALA A 71 26.86 21.00 47.20
N THR A 72 26.79 22.27 47.56
CA THR A 72 27.49 23.39 46.95
C THR A 72 29.00 23.20 47.06
N ASN A 73 29.77 23.51 46.01
CA ASN A 73 31.09 24.12 46.15
C ASN A 73 31.48 24.85 44.86
N THR A 74 31.75 26.13 45.06
CA THR A 74 32.27 27.13 44.13
C THR A 74 33.70 26.81 43.73
N PHE A 75 34.01 26.87 42.43
CA PHE A 75 35.36 27.19 41.95
C PHE A 75 35.29 28.06 40.70
N ALA A 76 36.07 29.13 40.75
CA ALA A 76 36.22 30.14 39.71
C ALA A 76 36.92 29.56 38.47
N GLY A 77 36.44 29.95 37.29
CA GLY A 77 37.05 29.62 36.01
C GLY A 77 36.36 30.35 34.88
N THR A 78 37.04 31.35 34.33
CA THR A 78 36.66 32.17 33.17
C THR A 78 36.16 31.29 32.02
N MET A 79 34.90 31.46 31.62
CA MET A 79 34.35 30.82 30.41
C MET A 79 33.87 31.93 29.47
N PHE A 80 34.49 31.96 28.29
CA PHE A 80 34.12 32.80 27.17
C PHE A 80 32.63 32.59 26.82
N PHE A 81 31.86 33.68 26.76
CA PHE A 81 30.52 33.64 26.17
C PHE A 81 30.64 33.51 24.65
N SER A 82 30.78 32.29 24.14
CA SER A 82 30.40 32.01 22.77
C SER A 82 28.89 31.91 22.72
N VAL A 83 28.24 32.98 22.25
CA VAL A 83 26.85 32.94 21.79
C VAL A 83 26.83 32.02 20.56
N ALA A 84 26.61 30.72 20.79
CA ALA A 84 26.23 29.83 19.72
C ALA A 84 24.81 30.23 19.30
N ALA A 85 24.72 30.98 18.21
CA ALA A 85 23.47 31.21 17.51
C ALA A 85 22.86 29.83 17.21
N THR A 86 21.80 29.49 17.93
CA THR A 86 20.99 28.32 17.62
C THR A 86 20.24 28.68 16.35
N THR A 87 20.89 28.47 15.20
CA THR A 87 20.15 28.30 13.96
C THR A 87 19.27 27.09 14.22
N LEU A 88 17.98 27.35 14.42
CA LEU A 88 16.94 26.36 14.16
C LEU A 88 17.03 26.05 12.67
N THR A 89 18.04 25.27 12.29
CA THR A 89 17.94 24.45 11.10
C THR A 89 16.78 23.53 11.43
N GLU A 90 15.63 23.80 10.82
CA GLU A 90 14.69 22.74 10.52
C GLU A 90 15.54 21.58 10.00
N GLU A 91 15.64 20.50 10.78
CA GLU A 91 16.11 19.24 10.26
C GLU A 91 15.08 18.84 9.20
N VAL A 92 15.30 19.33 7.98
CA VAL A 92 14.78 18.73 6.77
C VAL A 92 15.18 17.28 6.88
N HIS A 93 14.23 16.42 7.24
CA HIS A 93 14.36 14.97 7.30
C HIS A 93 15.04 14.51 6.02
N ALA A 94 16.36 14.37 6.07
CA ALA A 94 17.18 14.14 4.90
C ALA A 94 16.80 12.77 4.35
N LYS A 95 16.51 12.68 3.04
CA LYS A 95 16.32 11.40 2.35
C LYS A 95 17.49 10.47 2.63
N GLU A 96 17.27 9.16 2.62
CA GLU A 96 18.32 8.22 3.00
C GLU A 96 19.47 8.41 2.00
N PRO A 97 20.67 8.83 2.44
CA PRO A 97 21.79 8.95 1.53
C PRO A 97 22.02 7.55 0.96
N LEU A 98 22.03 7.42 -0.36
CA LEU A 98 22.33 6.17 -1.06
C LEU A 98 23.74 5.69 -0.64
N GLN A 99 23.83 4.98 0.48
CA GLN A 99 25.07 4.40 0.99
C GLN A 99 25.23 2.97 0.48
N SER A 100 25.09 2.77 -0.84
CA SER A 100 25.81 1.74 -1.58
C SER A 100 25.66 1.98 -3.08
N LYS A 101 26.59 1.44 -3.88
CA LYS A 101 26.73 1.64 -5.34
C LYS A 101 25.57 1.04 -6.18
N PHE A 102 24.35 0.96 -5.66
CA PHE A 102 23.18 0.58 -6.44
C PHE A 102 22.69 1.79 -7.25
N CYS A 103 23.17 1.88 -8.49
CA CYS A 103 22.75 2.89 -9.47
C CYS A 103 22.25 2.16 -10.72
N PRO A 104 20.98 1.68 -10.73
CA PRO A 104 20.43 1.03 -11.90
C PRO A 104 20.38 2.01 -13.07
N LYS A 105 20.70 1.54 -14.27
CA LYS A 105 20.76 2.40 -15.48
C LYS A 105 19.40 2.50 -16.15
N ASP A 106 18.63 1.41 -16.14
CA ASP A 106 17.29 1.37 -16.72
C ASP A 106 16.32 0.71 -15.75
N VAL A 107 15.35 1.49 -15.29
CA VAL A 107 14.27 1.04 -14.42
C VAL A 107 12.95 1.36 -15.10
N VAL A 108 12.16 0.32 -15.41
CA VAL A 108 10.86 0.47 -16.08
C VAL A 108 9.78 -0.21 -15.26
N LEU A 109 8.82 0.57 -14.79
CA LEU A 109 7.67 0.11 -14.01
C LEU A 109 6.43 -0.02 -14.90
N TYR A 110 5.95 -1.25 -15.09
CA TYR A 110 4.66 -1.53 -15.71
C TYR A 110 3.58 -1.54 -14.62
N GLN A 111 2.61 -0.64 -14.75
CA GLN A 111 1.66 -0.38 -13.65
C GLN A 111 0.25 0.03 -14.12
N TYR A 112 -0.63 0.16 -13.12
CA TYR A 112 -1.83 0.99 -13.20
C TYR A 112 -1.70 2.15 -12.20
N GLU A 113 -1.99 3.38 -12.63
CA GLU A 113 -1.80 4.58 -11.80
C GLU A 113 -2.55 4.54 -10.48
N ALA A 114 -3.78 4.03 -10.48
CA ALA A 114 -4.62 3.95 -9.28
C ALA A 114 -4.39 2.68 -8.43
N CYS A 115 -3.47 1.78 -8.83
CA CYS A 115 -3.27 0.52 -8.13
C CYS A 115 -2.42 0.72 -6.86
N PRO A 116 -2.89 0.29 -5.67
CA PRO A 116 -2.16 0.42 -4.42
C PRO A 116 -0.84 -0.37 -4.45
N PHE A 117 -0.81 -1.56 -5.04
CA PHE A 117 0.43 -2.34 -5.17
C PHE A 117 1.48 -1.66 -6.07
N CYS A 118 1.05 -0.95 -7.10
CA CYS A 118 1.96 -0.17 -7.95
C CYS A 118 2.46 1.06 -7.19
N ASN A 119 1.58 1.75 -6.47
CA ASN A 119 1.93 2.91 -5.67
C ASN A 119 2.84 2.56 -4.48
N LYS A 120 2.79 1.33 -3.94
CA LYS A 120 3.81 0.81 -3.01
C LYS A 120 5.21 0.85 -3.63
N VAL A 121 5.37 0.31 -4.85
CA VAL A 121 6.67 0.31 -5.55
C VAL A 121 7.10 1.74 -5.89
N LYS A 122 6.17 2.60 -6.34
CA LYS A 122 6.46 4.03 -6.57
C LYS A 122 6.94 4.74 -5.31
N ALA A 123 6.25 4.56 -4.18
CA ALA A 123 6.64 5.18 -2.91
C ALA A 123 8.07 4.79 -2.52
N PHE A 124 8.44 3.52 -2.73
CA PHE A 124 9.81 3.05 -2.51
C PHE A 124 10.81 3.73 -3.46
N LEU A 125 10.55 3.71 -4.78
CA LEU A 125 11.45 4.33 -5.77
C LEU A 125 11.61 5.84 -5.57
N ASP A 126 10.51 6.53 -5.24
CA ASP A 126 10.47 7.95 -4.95
C ASP A 126 11.30 8.28 -3.67
N TYR A 127 11.12 7.50 -2.59
CA TYR A 127 11.86 7.70 -1.32
C TYR A 127 13.38 7.52 -1.48
N TYR A 128 13.80 6.51 -2.24
CA TYR A 128 15.21 6.23 -2.52
C TYR A 128 15.78 7.06 -3.69
N ASN A 129 15.01 7.97 -4.29
CA ASN A 129 15.40 8.77 -5.46
C ASN A 129 15.91 7.93 -6.64
N ILE A 130 15.33 6.75 -6.86
CA ILE A 130 15.69 5.88 -7.98
C ILE A 130 14.91 6.37 -9.20
N PRO A 131 15.55 6.86 -10.28
CA PRO A 131 14.83 7.29 -11.47
C PRO A 131 14.17 6.10 -12.18
N TYR A 132 12.91 6.23 -12.61
CA TYR A 132 12.19 5.16 -13.30
C TYR A 132 11.25 5.67 -14.40
N LYS A 133 11.15 4.91 -15.49
CA LYS A 133 10.13 5.09 -16.53
C LYS A 133 8.87 4.35 -16.13
N VAL A 134 7.72 4.87 -16.55
CA VAL A 134 6.43 4.22 -16.33
C VAL A 134 5.83 3.79 -17.66
N VAL A 135 5.45 2.52 -17.75
CA VAL A 135 4.60 2.00 -18.82
C VAL A 135 3.21 1.74 -18.24
N GLU A 136 2.25 2.57 -18.62
CA GLU A 136 0.87 2.42 -18.17
C GLU A 136 0.20 1.28 -18.94
N VAL A 137 -0.11 0.20 -18.23
CA VAL A 137 -0.71 -1.00 -18.83
C VAL A 137 -2.19 -0.72 -19.07
N ASN A 138 -2.70 -1.08 -20.24
CA ASN A 138 -4.14 -0.99 -20.50
C ASN A 138 -4.86 -2.15 -19.77
N PRO A 139 -5.79 -1.89 -18.82
CA PRO A 139 -6.40 -2.95 -18.02
C PRO A 139 -7.23 -3.96 -18.82
N MET A 140 -7.73 -3.57 -19.99
CA MET A 140 -8.57 -4.42 -20.85
C MET A 140 -7.72 -5.31 -21.76
N SER A 141 -6.72 -4.71 -22.42
CA SER A 141 -5.95 -5.41 -23.46
C SER A 141 -4.66 -6.04 -22.94
N ARG A 142 -4.07 -5.50 -21.86
CA ARG A 142 -2.81 -5.92 -21.23
C ARG A 142 -1.68 -6.15 -22.25
N LYS A 143 -1.67 -5.41 -23.36
CA LYS A 143 -0.75 -5.61 -24.50
C LYS A 143 0.70 -5.35 -24.09
N GLU A 144 0.89 -4.39 -23.20
CA GLU A 144 2.18 -3.89 -22.72
C GLU A 144 2.96 -4.94 -21.92
N ILE A 145 2.26 -5.91 -21.33
CA ILE A 145 2.85 -7.00 -20.51
C ILE A 145 2.68 -8.38 -21.16
N LYS A 146 2.33 -8.44 -22.46
CA LYS A 146 2.14 -9.74 -23.14
C LYS A 146 3.38 -10.62 -23.15
N TRP A 147 4.56 -10.00 -23.17
CA TRP A 147 5.86 -10.67 -23.18
C TRP A 147 6.20 -11.40 -21.87
N SER A 148 5.58 -11.04 -20.75
CA SER A 148 5.83 -11.69 -19.46
C SER A 148 4.82 -12.78 -19.17
N ASP A 149 5.25 -13.92 -18.60
CA ASP A 149 4.32 -14.95 -18.10
C ASP A 149 3.49 -14.47 -16.91
N TYR A 150 3.98 -13.47 -16.17
CA TYR A 150 3.26 -12.84 -15.08
C TYR A 150 2.27 -11.79 -15.61
N LYS A 151 0.97 -12.08 -15.54
CA LYS A 151 -0.10 -11.25 -16.13
C LYS A 151 -0.73 -10.25 -15.15
N LYS A 152 -0.03 -9.90 -14.06
CA LYS A 152 -0.45 -8.91 -13.06
C LYS A 152 0.56 -7.77 -13.00
N VAL A 153 0.15 -6.63 -12.43
CA VAL A 153 1.02 -5.48 -12.13
C VAL A 153 1.14 -5.31 -10.61
N PRO A 154 2.22 -4.71 -10.09
CA PRO A 154 3.37 -4.16 -10.82
C PRO A 154 4.33 -5.22 -11.38
N ILE A 155 4.97 -4.89 -12.50
CA ILE A 155 6.17 -5.57 -13.00
C ILE A 155 7.26 -4.50 -13.09
N LEU A 156 8.41 -4.75 -12.47
CA LEU A 156 9.55 -3.85 -12.51
C LEU A 156 10.69 -4.50 -13.30
N MET A 157 11.14 -3.83 -14.35
CA MET A 157 12.37 -4.19 -15.05
C MET A 157 13.52 -3.36 -14.48
N VAL A 158 14.60 -4.01 -14.09
CA VAL A 158 15.81 -3.35 -13.58
C VAL A 158 17.00 -3.90 -14.35
N ASP A 159 17.61 -3.11 -15.23
CA ASP A 159 18.75 -3.49 -16.07
C ASP A 159 18.53 -4.81 -16.83
N GLY A 160 17.31 -5.04 -17.31
CA GLY A 160 16.91 -6.25 -18.04
C GLY A 160 16.42 -7.42 -17.16
N GLU A 161 16.56 -7.34 -15.83
CA GLU A 161 16.01 -8.32 -14.88
C GLU A 161 14.54 -8.02 -14.59
N GLN A 162 13.66 -9.01 -14.78
CA GLN A 162 12.26 -8.88 -14.41
C GLN A 162 12.04 -9.18 -12.91
N MET A 163 11.38 -8.26 -12.21
CA MET A 163 10.87 -8.45 -10.86
C MET A 163 9.35 -8.33 -10.83
N VAL A 164 8.70 -9.21 -10.08
CA VAL A 164 7.24 -9.30 -9.93
C VAL A 164 6.88 -9.38 -8.46
N ASP A 165 5.59 -9.18 -8.17
CA ASP A 165 5.03 -9.00 -6.82
C ASP A 165 5.56 -7.74 -6.11
N SER A 166 4.65 -6.86 -5.68
CA SER A 166 5.04 -5.56 -5.14
C SER A 166 5.90 -5.65 -3.87
N SER A 167 5.65 -6.64 -3.01
CA SER A 167 6.39 -6.80 -1.76
C SER A 167 7.74 -7.48 -2.02
N ASP A 168 7.81 -8.43 -2.94
CA ASP A 168 9.07 -9.05 -3.36
C ASP A 168 9.98 -8.08 -4.10
N ILE A 169 9.44 -7.24 -4.99
CA ILE A 169 10.16 -6.15 -5.66
C ILE A 169 10.84 -5.26 -4.61
N ILE A 170 10.07 -4.76 -3.65
CA ILE A 170 10.58 -3.87 -2.59
C ILE A 170 11.66 -4.58 -1.76
N THR A 171 11.44 -5.83 -1.34
CA THR A 171 12.43 -6.60 -0.56
C THR A 171 13.72 -6.80 -1.36
N LYS A 172 13.65 -7.16 -2.64
CA LYS A 172 14.82 -7.36 -3.50
C LYS A 172 15.61 -6.07 -3.68
N LEU A 173 14.93 -4.96 -3.96
CA LEU A 173 15.58 -3.66 -4.09
C LEU A 173 16.20 -3.18 -2.78
N ALA A 174 15.50 -3.31 -1.66
CA ALA A 174 16.03 -2.94 -0.35
C ALA A 174 17.32 -3.71 -0.01
N LYS A 175 17.35 -5.02 -0.31
CA LYS A 175 18.57 -5.84 -0.16
C LYS A 175 19.71 -5.39 -1.09
N LYS A 176 19.41 -4.94 -2.32
CA LYS A 176 20.40 -4.40 -3.26
C LYS A 176 20.96 -3.05 -2.79
N ILE A 177 20.15 -2.20 -2.16
CA ILE A 177 20.55 -0.89 -1.62
C ILE A 177 21.37 -1.06 -0.32
N HIS A 178 20.96 -1.99 0.55
CA HIS A 178 21.57 -2.23 1.86
C HIS A 178 22.10 -3.66 2.02
N PRO A 179 23.20 -4.02 1.33
CA PRO A 179 23.80 -5.34 1.41
C PRO A 179 24.47 -5.52 2.78
N GLY A 180 23.72 -5.98 3.77
CA GLY A 180 24.22 -6.21 5.13
C GLY A 180 23.17 -6.06 6.22
N VAL A 181 22.04 -5.39 5.92
CA VAL A 181 20.89 -5.38 6.82
C VAL A 181 20.11 -6.69 6.62
N SER A 182 20.29 -7.63 7.54
CA SER A 182 19.43 -8.80 7.62
C SER A 182 18.04 -8.33 8.05
N VAL A 183 17.13 -8.17 7.09
CA VAL A 183 15.69 -8.07 7.38
C VAL A 183 15.28 -9.43 7.95
N GLY A 184 15.29 -9.55 9.27
CA GLY A 184 14.82 -10.74 9.97
C GLY A 184 13.37 -11.01 9.60
N ASP A 185 13.05 -12.26 9.28
CA ASP A 185 11.73 -12.68 8.80
C ASP A 185 10.60 -12.33 9.81
N ASP A 186 10.92 -12.37 11.11
CA ASP A 186 10.05 -12.04 12.24
C ASP A 186 10.04 -10.56 12.68
N SER A 187 10.59 -9.65 11.89
CA SER A 187 10.61 -8.23 12.24
C SER A 187 9.20 -7.62 12.31
N GLU A 188 9.00 -6.66 13.21
CA GLU A 188 7.76 -5.86 13.28
C GLU A 188 7.44 -5.20 11.92
N GLU A 189 8.48 -4.81 11.17
CA GLU A 189 8.33 -4.30 9.81
C GLU A 189 7.60 -5.30 8.89
N ASN A 190 8.00 -6.58 8.89
CA ASN A 190 7.34 -7.60 8.06
C ASN A 190 5.89 -7.85 8.47
N LYS A 191 5.58 -7.80 9.77
CA LYS A 191 4.19 -7.90 10.26
C LYS A 191 3.33 -6.77 9.72
N TRP A 192 3.81 -5.53 9.78
CA TRP A 192 3.09 -4.38 9.25
C TRP A 192 2.97 -4.40 7.72
N ARG A 193 4.02 -4.84 7.00
CA ARG A 193 3.93 -5.05 5.54
C ARG A 193 2.85 -6.09 5.20
N GLY A 194 2.81 -7.19 5.94
CA GLY A 194 1.77 -8.21 5.82
C GLY A 194 0.38 -7.68 6.15
N TRP A 195 0.24 -6.85 7.19
CA TRP A 195 -1.03 -6.20 7.53
C TRP A 195 -1.51 -5.25 6.43
N VAL A 196 -0.61 -4.48 5.81
CA VAL A 196 -0.93 -3.61 4.67
C VAL A 196 -1.52 -4.42 3.51
N ASP A 197 -0.88 -5.53 3.14
CA ASP A 197 -1.28 -6.34 1.99
C ASP A 197 -2.53 -7.19 2.24
N ASN A 198 -2.71 -7.69 3.46
CA ASN A 198 -3.78 -8.62 3.79
C ASN A 198 -4.99 -7.97 4.47
N HIS A 199 -4.89 -6.72 4.91
CA HIS A 199 -5.96 -6.02 5.61
C HIS A 199 -6.24 -4.64 5.00
N LEU A 200 -5.26 -3.71 5.04
CA LEU A 200 -5.49 -2.32 4.65
C LEU A 200 -6.02 -2.20 3.21
N VAL A 201 -5.38 -2.88 2.25
CA VAL A 201 -5.82 -2.89 0.84
C VAL A 201 -7.27 -3.35 0.67
N HIS A 202 -7.71 -4.32 1.47
CA HIS A 202 -9.05 -4.90 1.36
C HIS A 202 -10.14 -4.00 1.93
N ILE A 203 -9.78 -3.03 2.79
CA ILE A 203 -10.70 -2.00 3.30
C ILE A 203 -10.92 -0.88 2.28
N LEU A 204 -9.93 -0.61 1.42
CA LEU A 204 -9.99 0.52 0.50
C LEU A 204 -11.09 0.39 -0.56
N SER A 205 -11.20 -0.77 -1.21
CA SER A 205 -12.20 -0.96 -2.28
C SER A 205 -13.65 -0.77 -1.79
N PRO A 206 -14.09 -1.37 -0.67
CA PRO A 206 -15.37 -1.06 -0.06
C PRO A 206 -15.60 0.44 0.21
N ASN A 207 -14.55 1.20 0.56
CA ASN A 207 -14.65 2.61 0.92
C ASN A 207 -14.72 3.57 -0.27
N ILE A 208 -13.91 3.34 -1.30
CA ILE A 208 -13.89 4.21 -2.49
C ILE A 208 -15.09 3.94 -3.41
N TYR A 209 -15.74 2.78 -3.28
CA TYR A 209 -16.94 2.39 -4.01
C TYR A 209 -18.18 2.24 -3.10
N ARG A 210 -18.21 2.94 -1.96
CA ARG A 210 -19.26 2.78 -0.94
C ARG A 210 -20.61 3.31 -1.41
N THR A 211 -20.64 4.44 -2.11
CA THR A 211 -21.83 5.04 -2.74
C THR A 211 -21.67 5.16 -4.26
N PRO A 212 -22.75 5.33 -5.04
CA PRO A 212 -22.65 5.53 -6.48
C PRO A 212 -21.82 6.76 -6.89
N SER A 213 -21.88 7.85 -6.11
CA SER A 213 -21.09 9.07 -6.37
C SER A 213 -19.59 8.82 -6.15
N GLU A 214 -19.21 8.19 -5.03
CA GLU A 214 -17.81 7.84 -4.75
C GLU A 214 -17.28 6.83 -5.78
N ALA A 215 -18.14 5.92 -6.26
CA ALA A 215 -17.75 4.99 -7.30
C ALA A 215 -17.48 5.68 -8.64
N LEU A 216 -18.31 6.65 -9.02
CA LEU A 216 -18.08 7.47 -10.21
C LEU A 216 -16.84 8.36 -10.08
N GLU A 217 -16.60 8.95 -8.90
CA GLU A 217 -15.39 9.72 -8.58
C GLU A 217 -14.14 8.86 -8.76
N SER A 218 -14.14 7.65 -8.17
CA SER A 218 -13.02 6.72 -8.25
C SER A 218 -12.75 6.27 -9.68
N PHE A 219 -13.79 5.96 -10.46
CA PHE A 219 -13.63 5.59 -11.87
C PHE A 219 -13.22 6.75 -12.77
N ASP A 220 -13.67 7.96 -12.46
CA ASP A 220 -13.20 9.15 -13.17
C ASP A 220 -11.69 9.32 -12.97
N TYR A 221 -11.19 9.16 -11.74
CA TYR A 221 -9.77 9.16 -11.45
C TYR A 221 -9.03 8.05 -12.23
N ILE A 222 -9.49 6.79 -12.14
CA ILE A 222 -8.87 5.63 -12.80
C ILE A 222 -8.81 5.82 -14.32
N THR A 223 -9.91 6.25 -14.94
CA THR A 223 -9.99 6.35 -16.40
C THR A 223 -9.31 7.58 -16.96
N THR A 224 -9.15 8.64 -16.16
CA THR A 224 -8.45 9.87 -16.55
C THR A 224 -6.93 9.73 -16.45
N HIS A 225 -6.43 8.96 -15.48
CA HIS A 225 -4.99 8.80 -15.24
C HIS A 225 -4.41 7.48 -15.76
N GLY A 226 -5.26 6.54 -16.19
CA GLY A 226 -4.86 5.27 -16.77
C GLY A 226 -4.78 5.29 -18.31
N ASN A 227 -4.27 4.19 -18.87
CA ASN A 227 -4.18 3.99 -20.32
C ASN A 227 -5.49 3.44 -20.89
N PHE A 228 -6.46 4.33 -21.11
CA PHE A 228 -7.75 4.02 -21.74
C PHE A 228 -7.96 4.85 -23.00
N SER A 229 -8.51 4.23 -24.04
CA SER A 229 -9.02 4.98 -25.19
C SER A 229 -10.27 5.80 -24.81
N PHE A 230 -10.63 6.81 -25.60
CA PHE A 230 -11.77 7.70 -25.28
C PHE A 230 -13.09 6.95 -25.05
N ILE A 231 -13.41 5.96 -25.90
CA ILE A 231 -14.62 5.14 -25.76
C ILE A 231 -14.55 4.24 -24.53
N GLU A 232 -13.38 3.63 -24.27
CA GLU A 232 -13.15 2.82 -23.07
C GLU A 232 -13.24 3.66 -21.79
N ARG A 233 -12.81 4.93 -21.82
CA ARG A 233 -12.90 5.86 -20.70
C ARG A 233 -14.36 6.19 -20.37
N VAL A 234 -15.16 6.57 -21.37
CA VAL A 234 -16.58 6.88 -21.16
C VAL A 234 -17.34 5.63 -20.69
N THR A 235 -17.16 4.50 -21.38
CA THR A 235 -17.84 3.24 -21.04
C THR A 235 -17.38 2.72 -19.68
N GLY A 236 -16.07 2.72 -19.44
CA GLY A 236 -15.44 2.29 -18.20
C GLY A 236 -15.87 3.15 -17.02
N LYS A 237 -16.03 4.46 -17.20
CA LYS A 237 -16.48 5.35 -16.12
C LYS A 237 -17.84 4.94 -15.58
N TYR A 238 -18.85 4.81 -16.43
CA TYR A 238 -20.20 4.51 -15.97
C TYR A 238 -20.44 3.03 -15.69
N ALA A 239 -20.08 2.15 -16.63
CA ALA A 239 -20.31 0.71 -16.47
C ALA A 239 -19.38 0.11 -15.40
N GLY A 240 -18.12 0.56 -15.37
CA GLY A 240 -17.15 0.14 -14.36
C GLY A 240 -17.53 0.61 -12.96
N ALA A 241 -17.95 1.87 -12.80
CA ALA A 241 -18.44 2.37 -11.51
C ALA A 241 -19.65 1.57 -10.99
N ALA A 242 -20.63 1.31 -11.86
CA ALA A 242 -21.78 0.50 -11.48
C ALA A 242 -21.37 -0.92 -11.06
N ALA A 243 -20.52 -1.58 -11.84
CA ALA A 243 -20.02 -2.92 -11.51
C ALA A 243 -19.26 -2.93 -10.18
N MET A 244 -18.34 -1.98 -9.99
CA MET A 244 -17.53 -1.90 -8.78
C MET A 244 -18.32 -1.52 -7.54
N TYR A 245 -19.38 -0.71 -7.66
CA TYR A 245 -20.32 -0.48 -6.57
C TYR A 245 -20.97 -1.78 -6.07
N PHE A 246 -21.42 -2.67 -6.97
CA PHE A 246 -21.97 -3.96 -6.53
C PHE A 246 -20.91 -4.93 -6.03
N ILE A 247 -19.73 -4.93 -6.65
CA ILE A 247 -18.59 -5.74 -6.20
C ILE A 247 -18.14 -5.30 -4.80
N SER A 248 -18.10 -4.00 -4.52
CA SER A 248 -17.70 -3.45 -3.21
C SER A 248 -18.61 -3.96 -2.09
N LYS A 249 -19.92 -4.07 -2.32
CA LYS A 249 -20.87 -4.67 -1.37
C LYS A 249 -20.65 -6.17 -1.16
N ARG A 250 -20.14 -6.89 -2.16
CA ARG A 250 -19.73 -8.30 -2.00
C ARG A 250 -18.42 -8.41 -1.23
N LEU A 251 -17.45 -7.54 -1.52
CA LEU A 251 -16.17 -7.49 -0.79
C LEU A 251 -16.39 -7.12 0.68
N LYS A 252 -17.26 -6.16 0.97
CA LYS A 252 -17.71 -5.82 2.32
C LYS A 252 -18.15 -7.06 3.10
N LYS A 253 -18.99 -7.91 2.50
CA LYS A 253 -19.43 -9.18 3.11
C LYS A 253 -18.29 -10.19 3.23
N ARG A 254 -17.44 -10.32 2.20
CA ARG A 254 -16.31 -11.27 2.19
C ARG A 254 -15.30 -10.97 3.30
N TYR A 255 -14.99 -9.69 3.52
CA TYR A 255 -14.03 -9.24 4.53
C TYR A 255 -14.68 -8.88 5.87
N ASN A 256 -15.96 -9.24 6.06
CA ASN A 256 -16.69 -9.04 7.30
C ASN A 256 -16.69 -7.58 7.81
N ILE A 257 -16.84 -6.62 6.90
CA ILE A 257 -16.89 -5.19 7.21
C ILE A 257 -18.35 -4.79 7.47
N THR A 258 -18.66 -4.33 8.68
CA THR A 258 -20.01 -3.86 9.05
C THR A 258 -20.28 -2.45 8.55
N ASP A 259 -19.38 -1.52 8.87
CA ASP A 259 -19.40 -0.13 8.41
C ASP A 259 -18.09 0.13 7.66
N GLU A 260 -18.19 0.51 6.39
CA GLU A 260 -17.03 0.79 5.55
C GLU A 260 -16.17 1.92 6.12
N ARG A 261 -16.78 3.02 6.57
CA ARG A 261 -16.06 4.21 7.04
C ARG A 261 -15.44 3.98 8.41
N ALA A 262 -16.20 3.39 9.33
CA ALA A 262 -15.66 3.05 10.64
C ALA A 262 -14.45 2.09 10.53
N ALA A 263 -14.51 1.10 9.63
CA ALA A 263 -13.38 0.20 9.39
C ALA A 263 -12.16 0.92 8.79
N LEU A 264 -12.36 1.92 7.94
CA LEU A 264 -11.27 2.75 7.43
C LEU A 264 -10.63 3.60 8.53
N TYR A 265 -11.45 4.19 9.40
CA TYR A 265 -10.95 4.97 10.53
C TYR A 265 -10.20 4.09 11.53
N GLU A 266 -10.74 2.92 11.85
CA GLU A 266 -10.09 1.94 12.72
C GLU A 266 -8.73 1.50 12.16
N ALA A 267 -8.64 1.23 10.85
CA ALA A 267 -7.37 0.89 10.21
C ALA A 267 -6.37 2.05 10.25
N ALA A 268 -6.84 3.28 10.05
CA ALA A 268 -6.01 4.48 10.14
C ALA A 268 -5.49 4.73 11.57
N GLU A 269 -6.36 4.61 12.58
CA GLU A 269 -5.97 4.74 13.98
C GLU A 269 -5.06 3.60 14.43
N THR A 270 -5.31 2.37 13.97
CA THR A 270 -4.41 1.21 14.20
C THR A 270 -2.99 1.49 13.70
N LEU A 271 -2.86 2.12 12.52
CA LEU A 271 -1.55 2.52 11.98
C LEU A 271 -0.91 3.63 12.83
N VAL A 272 -1.69 4.61 13.29
CA VAL A 272 -1.18 5.72 14.11
C VAL A 272 -0.74 5.23 15.49
N ASP A 273 -1.52 4.37 16.15
CA ASP A 273 -1.18 3.79 17.45
C ASP A 273 0.08 2.94 17.38
N ALA A 274 0.30 2.27 16.25
CA ALA A 274 1.51 1.50 15.99
C ALA A 274 2.79 2.33 15.95
N LEU A 275 2.70 3.64 15.69
CA LEU A 275 3.83 4.56 15.75
C LEU A 275 4.39 4.68 17.17
N LYS A 276 3.58 4.43 18.21
CA LYS A 276 3.98 4.55 19.63
C LYS A 276 4.64 5.91 19.95
N GLY A 277 4.10 6.98 19.36
CA GLY A 277 4.62 8.35 19.51
C GLY A 277 5.85 8.69 18.65
N GLN A 278 6.35 7.76 17.82
CA GLN A 278 7.41 8.03 16.86
C GLN A 278 6.88 8.75 15.61
N HIS A 279 7.79 9.29 14.80
CA HIS A 279 7.43 9.96 13.56
C HIS A 279 6.90 8.96 12.51
N PHE A 280 7.50 7.77 12.48
CA PHE A 280 7.27 6.67 11.55
C PHE A 280 7.33 5.31 12.28
N LEU A 281 6.86 4.23 11.66
CA LEU A 281 7.07 2.86 12.16
C LEU A 281 8.57 2.51 12.22
N GLY A 282 9.38 3.09 11.33
CA GLY A 282 10.84 3.04 11.38
C GLY A 282 11.50 3.94 12.44
N GLY A 283 10.73 4.59 13.31
CA GLY A 283 11.23 5.51 14.32
C GLY A 283 11.44 6.92 13.75
N ARG A 284 12.71 7.30 13.54
CA ARG A 284 13.09 8.64 13.02
C ARG A 284 12.93 8.77 11.51
N ARG A 285 12.94 7.66 10.78
CA ARG A 285 12.87 7.63 9.31
C ARG A 285 11.84 6.59 8.88
N PRO A 286 11.18 6.75 7.72
CA PRO A 286 10.29 5.72 7.19
C PRO A 286 11.04 4.42 6.94
N ASN A 287 10.42 3.30 7.33
CA ASN A 287 10.87 1.96 6.96
C ASN A 287 10.03 1.38 5.80
N LEU A 288 10.24 0.11 5.44
CA LEU A 288 9.50 -0.50 4.32
C LEU A 288 8.00 -0.66 4.60
N ALA A 289 7.60 -0.77 5.87
CA ALA A 289 6.19 -0.80 6.26
C ALA A 289 5.52 0.57 6.11
N ASP A 290 6.19 1.64 6.53
CA ASP A 290 5.72 3.02 6.31
C ASP A 290 5.52 3.29 4.81
N LEU A 291 6.51 2.93 3.98
CA LEU A 291 6.45 3.11 2.52
C LEU A 291 5.31 2.29 1.90
N ALA A 292 5.08 1.06 2.38
CA ALA A 292 3.98 0.23 1.94
C ALA A 292 2.62 0.85 2.28
N ALA A 293 2.41 1.24 3.54
CA ALA A 293 1.16 1.86 3.98
C ALA A 293 0.89 3.17 3.23
N TYR A 294 1.89 4.04 3.12
CA TYR A 294 1.79 5.30 2.39
C TYR A 294 1.46 5.07 0.92
N GLY A 295 2.15 4.14 0.25
CA GLY A 295 1.88 3.80 -1.14
C GLY A 295 0.45 3.29 -1.36
N VAL A 296 -0.08 2.48 -0.45
CA VAL A 296 -1.47 1.98 -0.54
C VAL A 296 -2.50 3.11 -0.37
N LEU A 297 -2.24 4.08 0.51
CA LEU A 297 -3.15 5.19 0.79
C LEU A 297 -3.06 6.34 -0.22
N ARG A 298 -1.90 6.49 -0.89
CA ARG A 298 -1.62 7.54 -1.87
C ARG A 298 -2.71 7.77 -2.93
N PRO A 299 -3.19 6.74 -3.65
CA PRO A 299 -4.20 6.95 -4.71
C PRO A 299 -5.56 7.41 -4.19
N ILE A 300 -5.87 7.23 -2.90
CA ILE A 300 -7.18 7.59 -2.34
C ILE A 300 -7.17 8.93 -1.60
N ARG A 301 -5.99 9.50 -1.33
CA ARG A 301 -5.79 10.67 -0.48
C ARG A 301 -6.69 11.87 -0.82
N TYR A 302 -6.94 12.10 -2.10
CA TYR A 302 -7.70 13.24 -2.61
C TYR A 302 -9.13 12.90 -3.02
N LEU A 303 -9.51 11.63 -2.96
CA LEU A 303 -10.89 11.20 -3.12
C LEU A 303 -11.70 11.56 -1.86
N THR A 304 -13.02 11.58 -1.98
CA THR A 304 -13.93 11.76 -0.83
C THR A 304 -13.55 10.85 0.34
N ALA A 305 -13.24 9.58 0.05
CA ALA A 305 -12.84 8.60 1.06
C ALA A 305 -11.55 8.95 1.82
N GLY A 306 -10.52 9.44 1.12
CA GLY A 306 -9.25 9.79 1.77
C GLY A 306 -9.31 11.11 2.53
N LYS A 307 -10.07 12.09 2.01
CA LYS A 307 -10.32 13.36 2.71
C LYS A 307 -11.02 13.12 4.03
N ASP A 308 -12.10 12.35 3.98
CA ASP A 308 -12.91 11.99 5.12
C ASP A 308 -12.13 11.18 6.18
N MET A 309 -11.27 10.24 5.74
CA MET A 309 -10.33 9.53 6.63
C MET A 309 -9.37 10.49 7.35
N VAL A 310 -8.79 11.46 6.65
CA VAL A 310 -7.85 12.42 7.25
C VAL A 310 -8.54 13.38 8.22
N GLU A 311 -9.80 13.76 7.94
CA GLU A 311 -10.58 14.67 8.77
C GLU A 311 -11.02 14.02 10.10
N HIS A 312 -11.32 12.72 10.08
CA HIS A 312 -11.87 12.00 11.24
C HIS A 312 -10.85 11.14 11.99
N THR A 313 -9.57 11.21 11.65
CA THR A 313 -8.51 10.42 12.30
C THR A 313 -7.23 11.21 12.48
N ARG A 314 -6.33 10.70 13.32
CA ARG A 314 -5.00 11.28 13.58
C ARG A 314 -3.97 10.96 12.49
N ILE A 315 -4.36 10.29 11.40
CA ILE A 315 -3.43 9.83 10.36
C ILE A 315 -2.82 11.00 9.55
N GLY A 316 -3.48 12.16 9.53
CA GLY A 316 -3.07 13.32 8.75
C GLY A 316 -1.62 13.73 8.98
N ASP A 317 -1.19 13.82 10.24
CA ASP A 317 0.18 14.24 10.59
C ASP A 317 1.23 13.25 10.11
N TRP A 318 0.99 11.94 10.26
CA TRP A 318 1.88 10.91 9.73
C TRP A 318 1.91 10.96 8.20
N TYR A 319 0.76 11.13 7.56
CA TYR A 319 0.68 11.18 6.11
C TYR A 319 1.46 12.37 5.54
N SER A 320 1.34 13.56 6.13
CA SER A 320 2.12 14.73 5.71
C SER A 320 3.62 14.57 5.95
N ARG A 321 4.04 13.90 7.04
CA ARG A 321 5.44 13.53 7.25
C ARG A 321 5.94 12.56 6.18
N MET A 322 5.13 11.59 5.78
CA MET A 322 5.45 10.66 4.68
C MET A 322 5.54 11.38 3.33
N GLU A 323 4.61 12.29 3.01
CA GLU A 323 4.68 13.11 1.80
C GLU A 323 5.98 13.91 1.73
N LYS A 324 6.38 14.53 2.85
CA LYS A 324 7.66 15.28 2.94
C LYS A 324 8.88 14.37 2.81
N ALA A 325 8.85 13.20 3.45
CA ALA A 325 9.98 12.26 3.46
C ALA A 325 10.20 11.58 2.09
N VAL A 326 9.12 11.15 1.43
CA VAL A 326 9.16 10.57 0.07
C VAL A 326 9.52 11.66 -0.94
N GLY A 327 8.88 12.82 -0.84
CA GLY A 327 9.10 13.96 -1.70
C GLY A 327 8.51 13.80 -3.10
N VAL A 328 9.06 14.54 -4.06
CA VAL A 328 8.62 14.52 -5.46
C VAL A 328 8.88 13.18 -6.12
N SER A 329 8.07 12.85 -7.14
CA SER A 329 8.23 11.59 -7.86
C SER A 329 9.56 11.54 -8.62
N SER A 330 10.22 10.38 -8.58
CA SER A 330 11.43 10.09 -9.37
C SER A 330 11.10 9.57 -10.77
N LYS A 331 9.83 9.66 -11.19
CA LYS A 331 9.41 9.29 -12.54
C LYS A 331 10.12 10.18 -13.57
N ILE A 332 10.79 9.56 -14.53
CA ILE A 332 11.34 10.25 -15.69
C ILE A 332 10.34 10.19 -16.84
N GLU A 333 10.15 11.32 -17.52
CA GLU A 333 9.39 11.36 -18.77
C GLU A 333 10.14 10.51 -19.81
N ALA A 334 9.37 9.67 -20.50
CA ALA A 334 9.90 8.72 -21.49
C ALA A 334 10.06 9.37 -22.86
#